data_AF-A0A6B1DLG2-F1
#
_entry.id   AF-A0A6B1DLG2-F1
#
_cell.length_a   1.000
_cell.length_b   1.000
_cell.length_c   1.000
_cell.angle_alpha   90.00
_cell.angle_beta   90.00
_cell.angle_gamma   90.00
#
_symmetry.space_group_name_H-M   'P 1'
#
loop_
_entity.id
_entity.type
_entity.pdbx_description
1 polymer ?
#
loop_
_entity_poly.entity_id
_entity_poly.type
_entity_poly.pdbx_seq_one_letter_code
_entity_poly.pdbx_strand_id
1 'polypeptide(L)'
;MRTELLNRNLLITLAIFALAAAGCGGGGEMAPEEPMEMEAEEPAADAAPSGPPRVFFVAPLDGEAMSSDHDVEIEMGAENYPISAIPEGFDPENDTPRPGMGHYHVGLNTGCLPVGEVIPQGQGWQHFGDGSNAYTLQVEPGTYELTVQIGDDLHVTQEGLCETISIEVADGI
;
A
#
# COMPACT_ATOMS: atom_id res chain seq x y z
N MET A 1 -29.13 38.94 -13.81
CA MET A 1 -28.42 39.28 -12.56
C MET A 1 -27.20 38.38 -12.47
N ARG A 2 -26.01 39.00 -12.57
CA ARG A 2 -24.73 38.68 -11.88
C ARG A 2 -24.17 37.25 -11.92
N THR A 3 -22.89 36.96 -12.15
CA THR A 3 -21.72 37.60 -12.76
C THR A 3 -20.71 36.43 -12.84
N GLU A 4 -20.19 36.15 -14.03
CA GLU A 4 -19.05 35.24 -14.27
C GLU A 4 -17.78 35.81 -13.62
N LEU A 5 -17.05 35.05 -12.80
CA LEU A 5 -15.70 35.42 -12.34
C LEU A 5 -14.76 34.22 -12.43
N LEU A 6 -14.20 34.07 -13.62
CA LEU A 6 -12.93 33.41 -13.92
C LEU A 6 -11.81 34.04 -13.07
N ASN A 7 -11.01 33.24 -12.36
CA ASN A 7 -9.79 33.71 -11.72
C ASN A 7 -8.58 33.04 -12.37
N ARG A 8 -7.85 33.82 -13.18
CA ARG A 8 -6.67 33.41 -13.95
C ARG A 8 -5.50 34.24 -13.45
N ASN A 9 -4.72 33.69 -12.52
CA ASN A 9 -3.52 34.35 -12.01
C ASN A 9 -2.35 34.11 -12.97
N LEU A 10 -2.18 35.04 -13.91
CA LEU A 10 -0.96 35.19 -14.71
C LEU A 10 -0.15 36.34 -14.10
N LEU A 11 0.92 35.99 -13.36
CA LEU A 11 1.88 36.96 -12.82
C LEU A 11 2.92 37.28 -13.89
N ILE A 12 2.86 38.50 -14.43
CA ILE A 12 3.94 39.13 -15.20
C ILE A 12 4.34 40.38 -14.43
N THR A 13 5.57 40.40 -13.91
CA THR A 13 6.20 41.64 -13.48
C THR A 13 7.67 41.63 -13.87
N LEU A 14 7.95 42.35 -14.95
CA LEU A 14 9.28 42.73 -15.41
C LEU A 14 9.65 44.04 -14.72
N ALA A 15 10.75 44.10 -13.98
CA ALA A 15 11.32 45.36 -13.51
C ALA A 15 12.85 45.29 -13.58
N ILE A 16 13.39 46.01 -14.55
CA ILE A 16 14.81 46.32 -14.69
C ILE A 16 15.03 47.65 -13.99
N PHE A 17 16.00 47.75 -13.07
CA PHE A 17 16.74 48.99 -12.87
C PHE A 17 18.13 48.69 -12.29
N ALA A 18 19.14 49.04 -13.08
CA ALA A 18 20.55 48.94 -12.73
C ALA A 18 20.97 50.12 -11.84
N LEU A 19 21.82 49.85 -10.85
CA LEU A 19 22.64 50.88 -10.21
C LEU A 19 24.03 50.31 -9.94
N ALA A 20 25.00 50.80 -10.71
CA ALA A 20 26.42 50.52 -10.54
C ALA A 20 27.01 51.49 -9.50
N ALA A 21 27.74 50.96 -8.53
CA ALA A 21 28.64 51.72 -7.67
C ALA A 21 30.03 51.07 -7.74
N ALA A 22 30.98 51.84 -8.26
CA ALA A 22 32.39 51.50 -8.32
C ALA A 22 33.03 51.63 -6.93
N GLY A 23 33.70 50.57 -6.46
CA GLY A 23 34.53 50.56 -5.27
C GLY A 23 35.87 49.88 -5.57
N CYS A 24 36.95 50.63 -5.39
CA CYS A 24 38.34 50.25 -5.67
C CYS A 24 39.00 49.70 -4.39
N GLY A 25 39.74 48.59 -4.48
CA GLY A 25 40.73 48.23 -3.47
C GLY A 25 41.06 46.73 -3.37
N GLY A 26 42.31 46.38 -3.67
CA GLY A 26 42.94 45.11 -3.24
C GLY A 26 43.25 44.14 -4.37
N GLY A 27 44.39 44.35 -5.04
CA GLY A 27 44.92 43.42 -6.04
C GLY A 27 45.46 42.15 -5.39
N GLY A 28 44.90 41.01 -5.79
CA GLY A 28 45.52 39.70 -5.75
C GLY A 28 45.30 39.06 -7.11
N GLU A 29 46.41 38.72 -7.79
CA GLU A 29 46.39 37.97 -9.04
C GLU A 29 45.55 36.70 -8.92
N MET A 30 44.62 36.50 -9.86
CA MET A 30 44.03 35.19 -10.12
C MET A 30 43.98 34.96 -11.63
N ALA A 31 44.81 34.00 -12.07
CA ALA A 31 44.69 33.34 -13.35
C ALA A 31 43.43 32.44 -13.34
N PRO A 32 42.91 32.05 -14.52
CA PRO A 32 41.53 31.60 -14.68
C PRO A 32 41.39 30.13 -14.28
N GLU A 33 40.35 29.83 -13.51
CA GLU A 33 39.87 28.46 -13.32
C GLU A 33 38.38 28.47 -13.73
N GLU A 34 38.08 27.58 -14.66
CA GLU A 34 36.84 27.39 -15.39
C GLU A 34 35.63 27.23 -14.45
N PRO A 35 34.41 27.64 -14.85
CA PRO A 35 33.23 27.39 -14.04
C PRO A 35 32.94 25.89 -14.00
N MET A 36 33.09 25.29 -12.82
CA MET A 36 32.60 23.96 -12.50
C MET A 36 31.10 23.87 -12.78
N GLU A 37 30.75 23.01 -13.73
CA GLU A 37 29.40 22.54 -13.97
C GLU A 37 28.93 21.77 -12.72
N MET A 38 27.95 22.33 -12.03
CA MET A 38 27.19 21.59 -11.02
C MET A 38 26.31 20.60 -11.78
N GLU A 39 26.79 19.36 -11.92
CA GLU A 39 25.94 18.22 -12.24
C GLU A 39 24.92 18.08 -11.09
N ALA A 40 23.67 18.40 -11.41
CA ALA A 40 22.55 18.10 -10.54
C ALA A 40 22.43 16.56 -10.44
N GLU A 41 22.66 16.02 -9.25
CA GLU A 41 22.30 14.63 -8.94
C GLU A 41 20.78 14.49 -9.11
N GLU A 42 20.39 13.73 -10.13
CA GLU A 42 19.00 13.30 -10.30
C GLU A 42 18.60 12.42 -9.11
N PRO A 43 17.39 12.58 -8.55
CA PRO A 43 16.94 11.72 -7.46
C PRO A 43 16.86 10.29 -7.99
N ALA A 44 17.52 9.36 -7.30
CA ALA A 44 17.41 7.94 -7.59
C ALA A 44 15.93 7.55 -7.64
N ALA A 45 15.50 7.04 -8.80
CA ALA A 45 14.20 6.42 -8.94
C ALA A 45 14.09 5.32 -7.88
N ASP A 46 13.05 5.40 -7.05
CA ASP A 46 12.71 4.40 -6.06
C ASP A 46 12.72 3.03 -6.74
N ALA A 47 13.64 2.15 -6.34
CA ALA A 47 13.77 0.85 -6.95
C ALA A 47 12.46 0.11 -6.69
N ALA A 48 11.71 -0.22 -7.75
CA ALA A 48 10.51 -1.02 -7.63
C ALA A 48 10.82 -2.27 -6.79
N PRO A 49 9.94 -2.64 -5.86
CA PRO A 49 10.21 -3.74 -4.95
C PRO A 49 10.55 -4.98 -5.79
N SER A 50 11.70 -5.56 -5.47
CA SER A 50 12.29 -6.67 -6.21
C SER A 50 12.07 -7.95 -5.40
N GLY A 51 11.32 -8.89 -5.94
CA GLY A 51 11.05 -10.17 -5.30
C GLY A 51 9.82 -10.88 -5.87
N PRO A 52 9.58 -12.14 -5.48
CA PRO A 52 8.32 -12.80 -5.80
C PRO A 52 7.14 -12.09 -5.09
N PRO A 53 5.91 -12.18 -5.65
CA PRO A 53 4.71 -11.74 -4.96
C PRO A 53 4.50 -12.53 -3.67
N ARG A 54 4.08 -11.86 -2.60
CA ARG A 54 3.72 -12.49 -1.33
C ARG A 54 2.62 -11.71 -0.62
N VAL A 55 1.92 -12.40 0.25
CA VAL A 55 0.95 -11.86 1.20
C VAL A 55 1.35 -12.28 2.61
N PHE A 56 1.04 -11.47 3.61
CA PHE A 56 1.39 -11.76 5.00
C PHE A 56 0.53 -10.98 5.99
N PHE A 57 0.58 -11.38 7.26
CA PHE A 57 0.08 -10.57 8.38
C PHE A 57 1.14 -9.58 8.84
N VAL A 58 0.77 -8.29 8.88
CA VAL A 58 1.54 -7.24 9.58
C VAL A 58 1.31 -7.37 11.09
N ALA A 59 0.05 -7.62 11.47
CA ALA A 59 -0.37 -7.97 12.82
C ALA A 59 -1.60 -8.90 12.74
N PRO A 60 -1.78 -9.82 13.69
CA PRO A 60 -0.81 -10.23 14.71
C PRO A 60 0.37 -11.01 14.09
N LEU A 61 1.44 -11.18 14.87
CA LEU A 61 2.58 -12.02 14.47
C LEU A 61 2.31 -13.51 14.75
N ASP A 62 3.02 -14.39 14.03
CA ASP A 62 2.94 -15.82 14.29
C ASP A 62 3.41 -16.18 15.71
N GLY A 63 2.56 -16.92 16.43
CA GLY A 63 2.73 -17.31 17.82
C GLY A 63 2.42 -16.21 18.84
N GLU A 64 1.87 -15.06 18.43
CA GLU A 64 1.54 -13.98 19.35
C GLU A 64 0.41 -14.37 20.30
N ALA A 65 0.59 -14.03 21.58
CA ALA A 65 -0.41 -14.19 22.63
C ALA A 65 -1.08 -12.84 22.90
N MET A 66 -2.41 -12.83 22.89
CA MET A 66 -3.25 -11.64 23.00
C MET A 66 -4.27 -11.78 24.11
N SER A 67 -4.62 -10.65 24.74
CA SER A 67 -5.60 -10.62 25.81
C SER A 67 -7.02 -10.72 25.25
N SER A 68 -7.89 -11.51 25.90
CA SER A 68 -9.32 -11.57 25.58
C SER A 68 -10.11 -10.32 25.98
N ASP A 69 -9.47 -9.36 26.66
CA ASP A 69 -10.05 -8.06 27.04
C ASP A 69 -10.27 -7.12 25.83
N HIS A 70 -9.66 -7.42 24.68
CA HIS A 70 -9.71 -6.61 23.47
C HIS A 70 -9.91 -7.47 22.21
N ASP A 71 -10.52 -6.88 21.18
CA ASP A 71 -10.60 -7.50 19.87
C ASP A 71 -9.18 -7.69 19.29
N VAL A 72 -8.97 -8.78 18.56
CA VAL A 72 -7.71 -9.02 17.85
C VAL A 72 -7.62 -8.05 16.67
N GLU A 73 -6.66 -7.14 16.71
CA GLU A 73 -6.36 -6.24 15.59
C GLU A 73 -5.60 -7.01 14.50
N ILE A 74 -6.18 -7.04 13.30
CA ILE A 74 -5.58 -7.69 12.15
C ILE A 74 -5.23 -6.63 11.10
N GLU A 75 -3.99 -6.66 10.65
CA GLU A 75 -3.50 -5.88 9.52
C GLU A 75 -2.79 -6.80 8.53
N MET A 76 -3.18 -6.69 7.26
CA MET A 76 -2.66 -7.51 6.16
C MET A 76 -1.72 -6.69 5.28
N GLY A 77 -0.68 -7.36 4.81
CA GLY A 77 0.32 -6.82 3.91
C GLY A 77 0.45 -7.65 2.63
N ALA A 78 0.86 -6.99 1.56
CA ALA A 78 1.22 -7.61 0.30
C ALA A 78 2.44 -6.90 -0.29
N GLU A 79 3.33 -7.69 -0.90
CA GLU A 79 4.50 -7.20 -1.61
C GLU A 79 4.50 -7.76 -3.04
N ASN A 80 4.93 -6.94 -4.01
CA ASN A 80 5.00 -7.29 -5.43
C ASN A 80 3.66 -7.80 -6.03
N TYR A 81 2.53 -7.53 -5.38
CA TYR A 81 1.19 -7.85 -5.87
C TYR A 81 0.20 -6.72 -5.53
N PRO A 82 -0.41 -6.05 -6.52
CA PRO A 82 -1.37 -4.99 -6.30
C PRO A 82 -2.66 -5.48 -5.62
N ILE A 83 -3.06 -4.78 -4.56
CA ILE A 83 -4.37 -4.93 -3.94
C ILE A 83 -5.33 -3.89 -4.53
N SER A 84 -6.51 -4.33 -4.94
CA SER A 84 -7.52 -3.47 -5.56
C SER A 84 -8.91 -3.91 -5.13
N ALA A 85 -9.78 -2.94 -4.86
CA ALA A 85 -11.20 -3.17 -4.69
C ALA A 85 -11.79 -3.80 -5.97
N ILE A 86 -12.76 -4.70 -5.81
CA ILE A 86 -13.60 -5.17 -6.90
C ILE A 86 -14.35 -3.96 -7.48
N PRO A 87 -14.38 -3.78 -8.82
CA PRO A 87 -15.06 -2.65 -9.43
C PRO A 87 -16.54 -2.59 -9.06
N GLU A 88 -17.07 -1.38 -8.83
CA GLU A 88 -18.51 -1.22 -8.64
C GLU A 88 -19.28 -1.73 -9.87
N GLY A 89 -20.27 -2.58 -9.64
CA GLY A 89 -21.08 -3.17 -10.70
C GLY A 89 -20.43 -4.35 -11.42
N PHE A 90 -19.30 -4.88 -10.93
CA PHE A 90 -18.72 -6.13 -11.44
C PHE A 90 -19.73 -7.28 -11.35
N ASP A 91 -19.99 -7.92 -12.48
CA ASP A 91 -20.88 -9.07 -12.61
C ASP A 91 -20.06 -10.36 -12.80
N PRO A 92 -20.02 -11.26 -11.79
CA PRO A 92 -19.20 -12.47 -11.86
C PRO A 92 -19.60 -13.45 -12.97
N GLU A 93 -20.79 -13.32 -13.56
CA GLU A 93 -21.24 -14.18 -14.67
C GLU A 93 -20.81 -13.67 -16.04
N ASN A 94 -20.60 -12.35 -16.18
CA ASN A 94 -20.40 -11.69 -17.47
C ASN A 94 -19.06 -10.98 -17.61
N ASP A 95 -18.43 -10.61 -16.49
CA ASP A 95 -17.18 -9.86 -16.47
C ASP A 95 -15.97 -10.79 -16.34
N THR A 96 -14.82 -10.28 -16.77
CA THR A 96 -13.52 -10.96 -16.66
C THR A 96 -12.71 -10.32 -15.53
N PRO A 97 -12.12 -11.09 -14.60
CA PRO A 97 -11.30 -10.53 -13.54
C PRO A 97 -10.07 -9.84 -14.11
N ARG A 98 -9.66 -8.74 -13.48
CA ARG A 98 -8.47 -8.00 -13.91
C ARG A 98 -7.21 -8.82 -13.60
N PRO A 99 -6.27 -8.95 -14.55
CA PRO A 99 -5.09 -9.78 -14.36
C PRO A 99 -4.09 -9.10 -13.41
N GLY A 100 -3.42 -9.92 -12.58
CA GLY A 100 -2.29 -9.46 -11.76
C GLY A 100 -2.67 -8.49 -10.64
N MET A 101 -3.89 -8.59 -10.13
CA MET A 101 -4.36 -7.89 -8.94
C MET A 101 -5.43 -8.71 -8.23
N GLY A 102 -5.77 -8.30 -7.02
CA GLY A 102 -6.75 -9.01 -6.22
C GLY A 102 -7.01 -8.30 -4.91
N HIS A 103 -7.61 -9.00 -3.97
CA HIS A 103 -7.94 -8.48 -2.66
C HIS A 103 -7.78 -9.53 -1.58
N TYR A 104 -7.76 -9.08 -0.33
CA TYR A 104 -7.53 -9.94 0.82
C TYR A 104 -8.76 -10.77 1.20
N HIS A 105 -8.46 -11.94 1.74
CA HIS A 105 -9.40 -12.80 2.45
C HIS A 105 -8.71 -13.29 3.71
N VAL A 106 -9.42 -13.30 4.83
CA VAL A 106 -8.91 -13.86 6.08
C VAL A 106 -9.77 -15.04 6.50
N GLY A 107 -9.13 -16.18 6.64
CA GLY A 107 -9.68 -17.43 7.12
C GLY A 107 -9.38 -17.63 8.60
N LEU A 108 -10.39 -17.95 9.40
CA LEU A 108 -10.27 -18.37 10.80
C LEU A 108 -10.42 -19.88 10.89
N ASN A 109 -9.39 -20.55 11.41
CA ASN A 109 -9.29 -22.01 11.51
C ASN A 109 -9.48 -22.72 10.15
N THR A 110 -8.98 -22.08 9.10
CA THR A 110 -8.90 -22.63 7.74
C THR A 110 -7.47 -22.47 7.25
N GLY A 111 -6.99 -23.41 6.43
CA GLY A 111 -5.69 -23.31 5.76
C GLY A 111 -5.80 -22.70 4.38
N CYS A 112 -4.65 -22.49 3.74
CA CYS A 112 -4.57 -22.08 2.33
C CYS A 112 -5.37 -23.01 1.43
N LEU A 113 -6.27 -22.44 0.63
CA LEU A 113 -6.95 -23.17 -0.42
C LEU A 113 -6.00 -23.40 -1.60
N PRO A 114 -6.14 -24.50 -2.36
CA PRO A 114 -5.39 -24.72 -3.60
C PRO A 114 -5.56 -23.57 -4.59
N VAL A 115 -4.55 -23.35 -5.44
CA VAL A 115 -4.59 -22.34 -6.52
C VAL A 115 -5.72 -22.64 -7.50
N GLY A 116 -6.46 -21.60 -7.92
CA GLY A 116 -7.59 -21.72 -8.85
C GLY A 116 -8.91 -22.12 -8.20
N GLU A 117 -8.97 -22.25 -6.88
CA GLU A 117 -10.20 -22.50 -6.13
C GLU A 117 -10.91 -21.19 -5.80
N VAL A 118 -12.25 -21.22 -5.71
CA VAL A 118 -13.03 -20.06 -5.25
C VAL A 118 -13.02 -20.04 -3.73
N ILE A 119 -12.66 -18.91 -3.13
CA ILE A 119 -12.76 -18.70 -1.68
C ILE A 119 -14.25 -18.64 -1.31
N PRO A 120 -14.75 -19.56 -0.46
CA PRO A 120 -16.17 -19.62 -0.16
C PRO A 120 -16.60 -18.39 0.64
N GLN A 121 -17.84 -17.98 0.44
CA GLN A 121 -18.48 -16.97 1.28
C GLN A 121 -18.85 -17.59 2.64
N GLY A 122 -18.39 -16.96 3.72
CA GLY A 122 -18.55 -17.50 5.08
C GLY A 122 -17.67 -18.72 5.34
N GLN A 123 -18.12 -19.66 6.19
CA GLN A 123 -17.37 -20.86 6.57
C GLN A 123 -15.98 -20.59 7.17
N GLY A 124 -15.87 -19.50 7.94
CA GLY A 124 -14.60 -19.05 8.51
C GLY A 124 -13.86 -18.03 7.65
N TRP A 125 -14.33 -17.69 6.45
CA TRP A 125 -13.71 -16.67 5.60
C TRP A 125 -14.40 -15.31 5.69
N GLN A 126 -13.61 -14.28 5.95
CA GLN A 126 -13.94 -12.87 5.83
C GLN A 126 -13.34 -12.31 4.52
N HIS A 127 -14.15 -11.57 3.77
CA HIS A 127 -13.79 -11.01 2.46
C HIS A 127 -13.54 -9.51 2.57
N PHE A 128 -12.51 -9.01 1.88
CA PHE A 128 -12.12 -7.60 1.84
C PHE A 128 -12.11 -7.07 0.39
N GLY A 129 -13.20 -7.34 -0.33
CA GLY A 129 -13.38 -6.94 -1.73
C GLY A 129 -13.41 -5.43 -1.97
N ASP A 130 -13.41 -4.60 -0.93
CA ASP A 130 -13.26 -3.15 -1.00
C ASP A 130 -11.78 -2.69 -0.98
N GLY A 131 -10.83 -3.64 -0.87
CA GLY A 131 -9.40 -3.38 -0.81
C GLY A 131 -8.90 -2.93 0.56
N SER A 132 -9.75 -2.94 1.60
CA SER A 132 -9.31 -2.69 2.96
C SER A 132 -8.33 -3.77 3.43
N ASN A 133 -7.38 -3.36 4.29
CA ASN A 133 -6.31 -4.23 4.78
C ASN A 133 -6.26 -4.33 6.31
N ALA A 134 -7.26 -3.81 7.02
CA ALA A 134 -7.31 -3.85 8.48
C ALA A 134 -8.73 -4.16 8.96
N TYR A 135 -8.84 -4.98 10.01
CA TYR A 135 -10.11 -5.26 10.68
C TYR A 135 -9.89 -5.74 12.12
N THR A 136 -10.96 -5.72 12.93
CA THR A 136 -10.93 -6.27 14.29
C THR A 136 -11.71 -7.59 14.33
N LEU A 137 -11.12 -8.60 14.95
CA LEU A 137 -11.68 -9.93 15.09
C LEU A 137 -12.06 -10.20 16.56
N GLN A 138 -13.33 -10.49 16.78
CA GLN A 138 -13.84 -10.95 18.07
C GLN A 138 -13.84 -12.47 18.12
N VAL A 139 -13.08 -13.02 19.05
CA VAL A 139 -13.00 -14.45 19.33
C VAL A 139 -12.93 -14.67 20.83
N GLU A 140 -13.42 -15.83 21.27
CA GLU A 140 -13.27 -16.27 22.65
C GLU A 140 -11.80 -16.65 22.94
N PRO A 141 -11.40 -16.82 24.21
CA PRO A 141 -10.10 -17.39 24.54
C PRO A 141 -9.89 -18.76 23.88
N GLY A 142 -8.73 -18.95 23.26
CA GLY A 142 -8.38 -20.16 22.53
C GLY A 142 -7.17 -20.00 21.62
N THR A 143 -6.78 -21.10 20.98
CA THR A 143 -5.77 -21.11 19.93
C THR A 143 -6.46 -21.09 18.57
N TYR A 144 -5.98 -20.24 17.68
CA TYR A 144 -6.56 -20.06 16.35
C TYR A 144 -5.48 -20.13 15.27
N GLU A 145 -5.86 -20.68 14.11
CA GLU A 145 -5.11 -20.48 12.87
C GLU A 145 -5.74 -19.32 12.10
N LEU A 146 -4.93 -18.34 11.73
CA LEU A 146 -5.32 -17.26 10.83
C LEU A 146 -4.65 -17.46 9.49
N THR A 147 -5.42 -17.45 8.41
CA THR A 147 -4.90 -17.55 7.05
C THR A 147 -5.25 -16.31 6.27
N VAL A 148 -4.25 -15.61 5.70
CA VAL A 148 -4.48 -14.56 4.71
C VAL A 148 -4.25 -15.14 3.33
N GLN A 149 -5.19 -14.93 2.41
CA GLN A 149 -5.09 -15.42 1.04
C GLN A 149 -5.64 -14.40 0.04
N ILE A 150 -4.98 -14.25 -1.11
CA ILE A 150 -5.43 -13.36 -2.18
C ILE A 150 -6.35 -14.10 -3.14
N GLY A 151 -7.47 -13.46 -3.48
CA GLY A 151 -8.35 -13.81 -4.59
C GLY A 151 -8.42 -12.71 -5.64
N ASP A 152 -8.71 -13.04 -6.89
CA ASP A 152 -9.00 -12.07 -7.96
C ASP A 152 -10.41 -11.47 -7.83
N ASP A 153 -10.88 -10.71 -8.82
CA ASP A 153 -12.24 -10.11 -8.79
C ASP A 153 -13.38 -11.18 -8.71
N LEU A 154 -13.08 -12.45 -9.02
CA LEU A 154 -14.00 -13.60 -8.86
C LEU A 154 -13.76 -14.38 -7.56
N HIS A 155 -12.89 -13.89 -6.68
CA HIS A 155 -12.44 -14.55 -5.44
C HIS A 155 -11.71 -15.88 -5.71
N VAL A 156 -11.11 -16.04 -6.89
CA VAL A 156 -10.32 -17.23 -7.25
C VAL A 156 -8.90 -17.05 -6.72
N THR A 157 -8.39 -18.05 -6.02
CA THR A 157 -7.08 -18.03 -5.37
C THR A 157 -5.92 -17.92 -6.35
N GLN A 158 -4.88 -17.19 -5.96
CA GLN A 158 -3.71 -16.90 -6.78
C GLN A 158 -2.48 -17.70 -6.34
N GLU A 159 -1.55 -17.95 -7.26
CA GLU A 159 -0.33 -18.71 -6.98
C GLU A 159 0.58 -18.00 -5.97
N GLY A 160 1.02 -18.73 -4.94
CA GLY A 160 2.00 -18.25 -3.96
C GLY A 160 1.52 -17.14 -3.01
N LEU A 161 0.24 -16.75 -3.10
CA LEU A 161 -0.32 -15.65 -2.32
C LEU A 161 -1.20 -16.15 -1.17
N CYS A 162 -0.56 -16.88 -0.26
CA CYS A 162 -1.17 -17.31 0.99
C CYS A 162 -0.14 -17.40 2.13
N GLU A 163 -0.56 -17.03 3.35
CA GLU A 163 0.18 -17.25 4.59
C GLU A 163 -0.79 -17.72 5.69
N THR A 164 -0.34 -18.64 6.53
CA THR A 164 -1.05 -19.07 7.75
C THR A 164 -0.17 -18.85 8.95
N ILE A 165 -0.73 -18.26 10.01
CA ILE A 165 -0.09 -18.06 11.31
C ILE A 165 -0.96 -18.68 12.42
N SER A 166 -0.34 -18.98 13.56
CA SER A 166 -1.03 -19.38 14.78
C SER A 166 -1.07 -18.23 15.77
N ILE A 167 -2.17 -18.07 16.50
CA ILE A 167 -2.29 -17.10 17.59
C ILE A 167 -2.92 -17.74 18.82
N GLU A 168 -2.65 -17.16 19.98
CA GLU A 168 -3.32 -17.51 21.24
C GLU A 168 -4.07 -16.29 21.77
N VAL A 169 -5.35 -16.47 22.11
CA VAL A 169 -6.14 -15.49 22.85
C VAL A 169 -6.38 -16.05 24.25
N ALA A 170 -5.93 -15.34 25.28
CA ALA A 170 -5.94 -15.83 26.65
C ALA A 170 -6.60 -14.82 27.60
N ASP A 171 -7.25 -15.34 28.64
CA ASP A 171 -7.82 -14.52 29.70
C ASP A 171 -6.74 -13.95 30.62
N GLY A 172 -6.78 -12.64 30.85
CA GLY A 172 -6.04 -11.98 31.92
C GLY A 172 -4.53 -11.84 31.70
N ILE A 173 -4.09 -11.72 30.44
CA ILE A 173 -2.70 -11.32 30.08
C ILE A 173 -2.61 -9.86 29.69
#